data_AF-A0A9D9X8K2-F1
#
_entry.id   AF-A0A9D9X8K2-F1
#
_cell.length_a   1.000
_cell.length_b   1.000
_cell.length_c   1.000
_cell.angle_alpha   90.00
_cell.angle_beta   90.00
_cell.angle_gamma   90.00
#
_symmetry.space_group_name_H-M   'P 1'
#
loop_
_entity.id
_entity.type
_entity.pdbx_description
1 polymer ?
#
loop_
_entity_poly.entity_id
_entity_poly.type
_entity_poly.pdbx_seq_one_letter_code
_entity_poly.pdbx_strand_id
1 'polypeptide(L)'
;MTDAIQTTTTTTGGSFVPPPAPEIETGEMTEGERLYFKSGGTDTSGLKLPGTTPATPAQQAKAPTTEPAATDEPSIDGEINVDETGTPRDAKGRFVPKSAFLRVKEDAKKASSEAQTFRDELLRTRERLAILTEVLPKQEADKGAPAAAATEAEPDPEVDLFAWVKWAKTKIASNEAAIQKQEAANARAREAGSLQTYFTSDVDAFRKDNPDFTDALSHGMAVREKMLGVMGVPEDQRRAVVLQEVGDIVKECARNRTSVASRLYEMAQTLGYTKKAAPAIDPAKAAADELARLSEAQRANKTLGQGGGSASAMEPLTPARVANMSEAEYSKTRTDYMAKYGREAWNQFLMGSR
;
A
#
# COMPACT_ATOMS: atom_id res chain seq x y z
N MET A 1 6.71 -44.88 55.61
CA MET A 1 5.27 -44.76 55.34
C MET A 1 5.17 -43.84 54.15
N THR A 2 5.06 -44.43 52.97
CA THR A 2 5.19 -43.77 51.67
C THR A 2 3.91 -44.08 50.92
N ASP A 3 2.97 -43.14 50.95
CA ASP A 3 1.69 -43.30 50.27
C ASP A 3 1.86 -42.96 48.78
N ALA A 4 1.71 -44.00 47.96
CA ALA A 4 1.69 -43.91 46.52
C ALA A 4 0.24 -43.61 46.06
N ILE A 5 0.02 -42.42 45.52
CA ILE A 5 -1.25 -42.04 44.91
C ILE A 5 -1.28 -42.65 43.50
N GLN A 6 -2.11 -43.68 43.32
CA GLN A 6 -2.42 -44.24 42.00
C GLN A 6 -3.57 -43.45 41.37
N THR A 7 -3.27 -42.66 40.35
CA THR A 7 -4.26 -42.07 39.45
C THR A 7 -4.57 -43.04 38.31
N THR A 8 -5.76 -43.62 38.32
CA THR A 8 -6.30 -44.43 37.22
C THR A 8 -6.94 -43.53 36.17
N THR A 9 -6.32 -43.41 35.00
CA THR A 9 -6.94 -42.82 33.80
C THR A 9 -7.71 -43.89 33.03
N THR A 10 -9.03 -43.77 33.00
CA THR A 10 -9.94 -44.58 32.19
C THR A 10 -9.89 -44.08 30.74
N THR A 11 -9.26 -44.87 29.86
CA THR A 11 -9.25 -44.66 28.40
C THR A 11 -10.50 -45.29 27.80
N THR A 12 -11.52 -44.47 27.51
CA THR A 12 -12.71 -44.87 26.75
C THR A 12 -12.37 -44.93 25.27
N GLY A 13 -12.16 -46.13 24.73
CA GLY A 13 -11.96 -46.37 23.30
C GLY A 13 -13.25 -46.23 22.51
N GLY A 14 -13.55 -45.03 22.04
CA GLY A 14 -14.54 -44.79 20.98
C GLY A 14 -13.89 -44.96 19.62
N SER A 15 -14.36 -45.92 18.81
CA SER A 15 -13.93 -46.08 17.42
C SER A 15 -14.38 -44.88 16.60
N PHE A 16 -13.45 -43.99 16.27
CA PHE A 16 -13.67 -42.93 15.29
C PHE A 16 -13.75 -43.56 13.89
N VAL A 17 -14.95 -43.61 13.31
CA VAL A 17 -15.14 -43.90 11.89
C VAL A 17 -14.90 -42.59 11.15
N PRO A 18 -13.80 -42.45 10.38
CA PRO A 18 -13.57 -41.24 9.60
C PRO A 18 -14.70 -41.08 8.56
N PRO A 19 -15.19 -39.85 8.32
CA PRO A 19 -16.13 -39.61 7.24
C PRO A 19 -15.49 -40.03 5.90
N PRO A 20 -16.29 -40.54 4.94
CA PRO A 20 -15.78 -40.90 3.61
C PRO A 20 -15.11 -39.68 2.99
N ALA A 21 -13.89 -39.88 2.46
CA ALA A 21 -13.14 -38.84 1.78
C ALA A 21 -13.99 -38.28 0.61
N PRO A 22 -14.03 -36.95 0.41
CA PRO A 22 -14.69 -36.39 -0.76
C PRO A 22 -14.00 -36.95 -2.01
N GLU A 23 -14.78 -37.55 -2.90
CA GLU A 23 -14.30 -37.97 -4.22
C GLU A 23 -13.74 -36.73 -4.92
N ILE A 24 -12.42 -36.69 -5.07
CA ILE A 24 -11.75 -35.65 -5.83
C ILE A 24 -12.00 -36.02 -7.30
N GLU A 25 -13.06 -35.45 -7.87
CA GLU A 25 -13.34 -35.52 -9.30
C GLU A 25 -12.06 -35.14 -10.06
N THR A 26 -11.56 -36.10 -10.83
CA THR A 26 -10.35 -35.98 -11.62
C THR A 26 -10.53 -34.89 -12.68
N GLY A 27 -10.08 -33.66 -12.38
CA GLY A 27 -9.44 -32.70 -13.29
C GLY A 27 -10.09 -32.30 -14.62
N GLU A 28 -11.29 -32.78 -14.95
CA GLU A 28 -11.98 -32.41 -16.18
C GLU A 28 -12.88 -31.21 -15.91
N MET A 29 -12.52 -30.05 -16.47
CA MET A 29 -13.34 -28.84 -16.42
C MET A 29 -14.79 -29.17 -16.78
N THR A 30 -15.72 -28.80 -15.91
CA THR A 30 -17.14 -28.99 -16.17
C THR A 30 -17.55 -28.22 -17.42
N GLU A 31 -18.61 -28.67 -18.10
CA GLU A 31 -19.10 -27.99 -19.31
C GLU A 31 -19.46 -26.53 -19.05
N GLY A 32 -19.95 -26.22 -17.85
CA GLY A 32 -20.21 -24.86 -17.38
C GLY A 32 -18.97 -24.01 -17.22
N GLU A 33 -17.89 -24.54 -16.66
CA GLU A 33 -16.61 -23.81 -16.55
C GLU A 33 -16.03 -23.53 -17.94
N ARG A 34 -16.12 -24.47 -18.89
CA ARG A 34 -15.68 -24.25 -20.28
C ARG A 34 -16.45 -23.12 -20.96
N LEU A 35 -17.76 -23.05 -20.77
CA LEU A 35 -18.59 -21.97 -21.33
C LEU A 35 -18.29 -20.61 -20.67
N TYR A 36 -18.06 -20.60 -19.36
CA TYR A 36 -17.66 -19.40 -18.63
C TYR A 36 -16.32 -18.83 -19.12
N PHE A 37 -15.30 -19.69 -19.30
CA PHE A 37 -14.01 -19.25 -19.84
C PHE A 37 -14.09 -18.82 -21.31
N LYS A 38 -14.91 -19.49 -22.13
CA LYS A 38 -15.07 -19.13 -23.55
C LYS A 38 -15.84 -17.83 -23.76
N SER A 39 -16.75 -17.48 -22.85
CA SER A 39 -17.55 -16.25 -22.90
C SER A 39 -16.89 -15.03 -22.25
N GLY A 40 -15.65 -15.18 -21.74
CA GLY A 40 -14.98 -14.11 -20.99
C GLY A 40 -15.67 -13.77 -19.67
N GLY A 41 -16.35 -14.74 -19.06
CA GLY A 41 -17.02 -14.58 -17.76
C GLY A 41 -18.45 -14.03 -17.82
N THR A 42 -19.05 -13.93 -19.01
CA THR A 42 -20.41 -13.40 -19.17
C THR A 42 -21.50 -14.47 -19.11
N ASP A 43 -21.17 -15.73 -19.43
CA ASP A 43 -22.11 -16.85 -19.40
C ASP A 43 -21.91 -17.71 -18.14
N THR A 44 -22.86 -17.64 -17.22
CA THR A 44 -22.87 -18.39 -15.95
C THR A 44 -23.89 -19.53 -15.95
N SER A 45 -24.56 -19.78 -17.09
CA SER A 45 -25.70 -20.70 -17.18
C SER A 45 -25.38 -22.16 -16.85
N GLY A 46 -24.09 -22.53 -16.83
CA GLY A 46 -23.62 -23.87 -16.46
C GLY A 46 -22.81 -23.95 -15.16
N LEU A 47 -22.56 -22.85 -14.44
CA LEU A 47 -21.77 -22.91 -13.20
C LEU A 47 -22.59 -23.53 -12.07
N LYS A 48 -22.25 -24.76 -11.69
CA LYS A 48 -22.85 -25.45 -10.54
C LYS A 48 -22.16 -24.94 -9.27
N LEU A 49 -22.61 -23.80 -8.76
CA LEU A 49 -22.15 -23.25 -7.48
C LEU A 49 -22.56 -24.20 -6.35
N PRO A 50 -21.62 -24.68 -5.51
CA PRO A 50 -21.97 -25.51 -4.36
C PRO A 50 -22.72 -24.66 -3.32
N GLY A 51 -24.02 -24.90 -3.17
CA GLY A 51 -24.83 -24.33 -2.08
C GLY A 51 -26.15 -23.65 -2.48
N THR A 52 -26.51 -23.58 -3.76
CA THR A 52 -27.80 -23.00 -4.19
C THR A 52 -28.82 -24.09 -4.49
N THR A 53 -29.63 -24.42 -3.49
CA THR A 53 -30.89 -25.16 -3.68
C THR A 53 -31.81 -24.36 -4.63
N PRO A 54 -32.32 -24.94 -5.73
CA PRO A 54 -33.14 -24.21 -6.68
C PRO A 54 -34.50 -23.85 -6.06
N ALA A 55 -34.76 -22.55 -5.94
CA ALA A 55 -36.05 -22.02 -5.51
C ALA A 55 -37.11 -22.18 -6.61
N THR A 56 -38.24 -22.76 -6.22
CA THR A 56 -39.48 -22.92 -6.98
C THR A 56 -40.03 -21.58 -7.49
N PRO A 57 -40.51 -21.48 -8.75
CA PRO A 57 -41.05 -20.22 -9.27
C PRO A 57 -42.48 -19.98 -8.76
N ALA A 58 -42.68 -18.93 -7.96
CA ALA A 58 -44.00 -18.46 -7.53
C ALA A 58 -44.33 -17.08 -8.14
N GLN A 59 -45.39 -17.11 -8.96
CA GLN A 59 -46.39 -16.09 -9.29
C GLN A 59 -46.12 -14.59 -9.03
N GLN A 60 -46.28 -13.85 -10.14
CA GLN A 60 -46.50 -12.40 -10.22
C GLN A 60 -47.71 -11.94 -9.39
N ALA A 61 -47.49 -10.96 -8.51
CA ALA A 61 -48.52 -10.09 -7.95
C ALA A 61 -48.20 -8.62 -8.32
N LYS A 62 -49.25 -7.91 -8.74
CA LYS A 62 -49.26 -6.50 -9.17
C LYS A 62 -49.23 -5.50 -8.01
N ALA A 63 -48.52 -4.39 -8.25
CA ALA A 63 -48.71 -3.01 -7.75
C ALA A 63 -48.42 -2.70 -6.25
N PRO A 64 -48.05 -1.45 -5.84
CA PRO A 64 -48.20 -0.18 -6.57
C PRO A 64 -46.96 0.73 -6.64
N THR A 65 -47.08 1.67 -7.59
CA THR A 65 -46.28 2.86 -7.87
C THR A 65 -45.87 3.66 -6.63
N THR A 66 -44.59 3.99 -6.52
CA THR A 66 -44.14 5.23 -5.87
C THR A 66 -42.95 5.80 -6.65
N GLU A 67 -43.19 6.98 -7.20
CA GLU A 67 -42.28 7.83 -7.94
C GLU A 67 -41.22 8.41 -6.98
N PRO A 68 -39.94 8.41 -7.38
CA PRO A 68 -39.20 9.65 -7.27
C PRO A 68 -38.53 9.99 -8.60
N ALA A 69 -38.68 11.26 -8.98
CA ALA A 69 -38.11 11.88 -10.16
C ALA A 69 -36.59 11.64 -10.23
N ALA A 70 -36.19 10.77 -11.14
CA ALA A 70 -34.84 10.67 -11.65
C ALA A 70 -34.68 11.69 -12.78
N THR A 71 -33.76 12.63 -12.61
CA THR A 71 -33.24 13.45 -13.69
C THR A 71 -32.39 12.53 -14.57
N ASP A 72 -33.01 11.92 -15.59
CA ASP A 72 -32.31 11.22 -16.67
C ASP A 72 -31.48 12.26 -17.47
N GLU A 73 -30.22 12.46 -17.06
CA GLU A 73 -29.22 13.04 -17.96
C GLU A 73 -28.83 11.93 -18.97
N PRO A 74 -29.03 12.13 -20.28
CA PRO A 74 -28.61 11.15 -21.27
C PRO A 74 -27.07 11.08 -21.28
N SER A 75 -26.51 9.93 -20.88
CA SER A 75 -25.12 9.59 -21.13
C SER A 75 -24.92 9.50 -22.64
N ILE A 76 -24.20 10.48 -23.22
CA ILE A 76 -23.83 10.49 -24.64
C ILE A 76 -22.48 9.79 -24.75
N ASP A 77 -22.52 8.46 -24.81
CA ASP A 77 -21.35 7.59 -24.91
C ASP A 77 -20.96 7.39 -26.39
N GLY A 78 -20.69 8.51 -27.09
CA GLY A 78 -20.43 8.53 -28.52
C GLY A 78 -19.40 9.58 -28.91
N GLU A 79 -18.57 9.25 -29.90
CA GLU A 79 -17.51 10.11 -30.42
C GLU A 79 -18.12 11.41 -31.01
N ILE A 80 -17.72 12.56 -30.46
CA ILE A 80 -18.17 13.89 -30.91
C ILE A 80 -17.33 14.29 -32.12
N ASN A 81 -17.98 14.47 -33.26
CA ASN A 81 -17.32 14.94 -34.49
C ASN A 81 -17.57 16.43 -34.67
N VAL A 82 -16.52 17.17 -35.02
CA VAL A 82 -16.62 18.60 -35.37
C VAL A 82 -16.79 18.69 -36.88
N ASP A 83 -17.90 19.28 -37.34
CA ASP A 83 -18.15 19.45 -38.77
C ASP A 83 -17.27 20.55 -39.40
N GLU A 84 -17.26 20.65 -40.72
CA GLU A 84 -16.50 21.67 -41.48
C GLU A 84 -16.89 23.12 -41.10
N THR A 85 -18.04 23.31 -40.43
CA THR A 85 -18.49 24.62 -39.93
C THR A 85 -18.02 24.92 -38.51
N GLY A 86 -17.26 24.02 -37.89
CA GLY A 86 -16.73 24.18 -36.52
C GLY A 86 -17.74 23.89 -35.42
N THR A 87 -18.88 23.26 -35.75
CA THR A 87 -19.96 22.99 -34.80
C THR A 87 -19.88 21.55 -34.30
N PRO A 88 -19.88 21.29 -32.97
CA PRO A 88 -19.82 19.93 -32.43
C PRO A 88 -21.15 19.22 -32.66
N ARG A 89 -21.09 18.08 -33.35
CA ARG A 89 -22.24 17.21 -33.63
C ARG A 89 -21.98 15.79 -33.13
N ASP A 90 -23.04 15.10 -32.74
CA ASP A 90 -22.97 13.68 -32.42
C ASP A 90 -22.77 12.85 -33.71
N ALA A 91 -22.48 11.56 -33.55
CA ALA A 91 -22.34 10.61 -34.68
C ALA A 91 -23.61 10.50 -35.57
N LYS A 92 -24.75 11.03 -35.13
CA LYS A 92 -26.02 11.07 -35.86
C LYS A 92 -26.31 12.47 -36.45
N GLY A 93 -25.35 13.38 -36.41
CA GLY A 93 -25.44 14.75 -36.92
C GLY A 93 -26.26 15.72 -36.07
N ARG A 94 -26.69 15.34 -34.86
CA ARG A 94 -27.44 16.19 -33.93
C ARG A 94 -26.51 17.13 -33.18
N PHE A 95 -27.03 18.30 -32.85
CA PHE A 95 -26.28 19.32 -32.12
C PHE A 95 -26.03 18.88 -30.68
N VAL A 96 -24.76 18.86 -30.25
CA VAL A 96 -24.40 18.54 -28.86
C VAL A 96 -24.61 19.78 -28.00
N PRO A 97 -25.36 19.71 -26.89
CA PRO A 97 -25.51 20.83 -25.97
C PRO A 97 -24.15 21.34 -25.49
N LYS A 98 -23.99 22.68 -25.44
CA LYS A 98 -22.72 23.33 -25.05
C LYS A 98 -22.18 22.84 -23.70
N SER A 99 -23.06 22.51 -22.75
CA SER A 99 -22.69 21.96 -21.44
C SER A 99 -22.01 20.59 -21.53
N ALA A 100 -22.53 19.69 -22.37
CA ALA A 100 -21.95 18.37 -22.60
C ALA A 100 -20.58 18.48 -23.30
N PHE A 101 -20.46 19.38 -24.28
CA PHE A 101 -19.18 19.65 -24.95
C PHE A 101 -18.09 20.18 -23.99
N LEU A 102 -18.46 21.07 -23.06
CA LEU A 102 -17.51 21.58 -22.07
C LEU A 102 -17.06 20.50 -21.08
N ARG A 103 -17.96 19.61 -20.63
CA ARG A 103 -17.60 18.46 -19.77
C ARG A 103 -16.57 17.55 -20.44
N VAL A 104 -16.84 17.12 -21.69
CA VAL A 104 -15.91 16.28 -22.46
C VAL A 104 -14.55 16.97 -22.66
N LYS A 105 -14.55 18.28 -22.90
CA LYS A 105 -13.31 19.05 -23.04
C LYS A 105 -12.52 19.14 -21.73
N GLU A 106 -13.20 19.29 -20.59
CA GLU A 106 -12.58 19.28 -19.26
C GLU A 106 -12.03 17.91 -18.90
N ASP A 107 -12.77 16.83 -19.18
CA ASP A 107 -12.34 15.45 -18.94
C ASP A 107 -11.16 15.08 -19.82
N ALA A 108 -11.19 15.46 -21.10
CA ALA A 108 -10.05 15.27 -22.01
C ALA A 108 -8.81 16.06 -21.54
N LYS A 109 -9.00 17.28 -21.01
CA LYS A 109 -7.89 18.07 -20.45
C LYS A 109 -7.32 17.42 -19.19
N LYS A 110 -8.16 16.91 -18.28
CA LYS A 110 -7.73 16.17 -17.08
C LYS A 110 -6.98 14.89 -17.46
N ALA A 111 -7.56 14.06 -18.31
CA ALA A 111 -6.94 12.83 -18.80
C ALA A 111 -5.59 13.12 -19.49
N SER A 112 -5.50 14.19 -20.28
CA SER A 112 -4.24 14.61 -20.90
C SER A 112 -3.19 15.04 -19.87
N SER A 113 -3.58 15.79 -18.83
CA SER A 113 -2.66 16.20 -17.77
C SER A 113 -2.19 15.01 -16.91
N GLU A 114 -3.07 14.05 -16.61
CA GLU A 114 -2.70 12.83 -15.89
C GLU A 114 -1.76 11.95 -16.72
N ALA A 115 -2.02 11.81 -18.02
CA ALA A 115 -1.13 11.08 -18.93
C ALA A 115 0.27 11.74 -19.01
N GLN A 116 0.37 13.06 -18.92
CA GLN A 116 1.65 13.76 -18.85
C GLN A 116 2.37 13.48 -17.54
N THR A 117 1.68 13.55 -16.39
CA THR A 117 2.30 13.24 -15.09
C THR A 117 2.82 11.80 -15.02
N PHE A 118 2.08 10.84 -15.56
CA PHE A 118 2.56 9.45 -15.64
C PHE A 118 3.80 9.29 -16.52
N ARG A 119 3.87 10.00 -17.65
CA ARG A 119 5.07 9.98 -18.50
C ARG A 119 6.28 10.56 -17.79
N ASP A 120 6.10 11.67 -17.07
CA ASP A 120 7.18 12.31 -16.32
C ASP A 120 7.67 11.43 -15.16
N GLU A 121 6.76 10.75 -14.47
CA GLU A 121 7.11 9.77 -13.44
C GLU A 121 7.87 8.57 -14.00
N LEU A 122 7.46 8.05 -15.17
CA LEU A 122 8.17 6.96 -15.84
C LEU A 122 9.57 7.38 -16.32
N LEU A 123 9.74 8.61 -16.78
CA LEU A 123 11.06 9.14 -17.14
C LEU A 123 11.95 9.29 -15.91
N ARG A 124 11.44 9.89 -14.82
CA ARG A 124 12.19 10.03 -13.56
C ARG A 124 12.58 8.69 -12.95
N THR A 125 11.69 7.70 -13.00
CA THR A 125 11.99 6.35 -12.49
C THR A 125 13.01 5.63 -13.36
N ARG A 126 12.93 5.77 -14.70
CA ARG A 126 13.97 5.26 -15.62
C ARG A 126 15.33 5.93 -15.40
N GLU A 127 15.36 7.26 -15.23
CA GLU A 127 16.60 7.98 -14.92
C GLU A 127 17.20 7.51 -13.59
N ARG A 128 16.36 7.35 -12.54
CA ARG A 128 16.82 6.80 -11.26
C ARG A 128 17.35 5.38 -11.39
N LEU A 129 16.69 4.51 -12.17
CA LEU A 129 17.16 3.15 -12.44
C LEU A 129 18.46 3.16 -13.26
N ALA A 130 18.59 4.04 -14.24
CA ALA A 130 19.82 4.19 -15.02
C ALA A 130 20.99 4.64 -14.13
N ILE A 131 20.77 5.63 -13.26
CA ILE A 131 21.76 6.07 -12.26
C ILE A 131 22.11 4.92 -11.30
N LEU A 132 21.13 4.20 -10.78
CA LEU A 132 21.38 3.02 -9.93
C LEU A 132 22.20 1.96 -10.66
N THR A 133 21.90 1.70 -11.93
CA THR A 133 22.60 0.70 -12.76
C THR A 133 24.00 1.15 -13.15
N GLU A 134 24.26 2.45 -13.28
CA GLU A 134 25.60 2.99 -13.55
C GLU A 134 26.45 3.12 -12.27
N VAL A 135 25.83 3.45 -11.14
CA VAL A 135 26.52 3.63 -9.86
C VAL A 135 26.86 2.30 -9.19
N LEU A 136 26.01 1.27 -9.30
CA LEU A 136 26.30 -0.06 -8.72
C LEU A 136 27.64 -0.67 -9.20
N PRO A 137 27.97 -0.73 -10.50
CA PRO A 137 29.23 -1.30 -10.95
C PRO A 137 30.44 -0.42 -10.57
N LYS A 138 30.28 0.90 -10.39
CA LYS A 138 31.35 1.78 -9.91
C LYS A 138 31.56 1.69 -8.40
N GLN A 139 30.52 1.44 -7.62
CA GLN A 139 30.62 1.43 -6.16
C GLN A 139 31.08 0.07 -5.60
N GLU A 140 30.87 -1.03 -6.34
CA GLU A 140 31.50 -2.33 -6.03
C GLU A 140 33.00 -2.36 -6.37
N ALA A 141 33.50 -1.44 -7.21
CA ALA A 141 34.93 -1.31 -7.49
C ALA A 141 35.72 -0.55 -6.41
N ASP A 142 35.08 0.35 -5.64
CA ASP A 142 35.78 1.31 -4.77
C ASP A 142 35.56 1.11 -3.25
N LYS A 143 34.70 0.19 -2.80
CA LYS A 143 34.48 -0.06 -1.36
C LYS A 143 34.66 -1.52 -0.99
N GLY A 144 35.93 -1.90 -0.80
CA GLY A 144 36.33 -2.84 0.25
C GLY A 144 35.54 -4.16 0.28
N ALA A 145 35.36 -4.80 -0.87
CA ALA A 145 35.09 -6.22 -0.89
C ALA A 145 36.21 -6.92 -0.07
N PRO A 146 35.88 -7.88 0.82
CA PRO A 146 36.89 -8.75 1.39
C PRO A 146 37.68 -9.36 0.23
N ALA A 147 39.01 -9.30 0.36
CA ALA A 147 40.02 -9.77 -0.58
C ALA A 147 39.44 -10.57 -1.75
N ALA A 148 39.49 -9.95 -2.93
CA ALA A 148 39.30 -10.56 -4.24
C ALA A 148 39.47 -12.08 -4.17
N ALA A 149 38.37 -12.81 -4.37
CA ALA A 149 38.50 -13.99 -5.20
C ALA A 149 39.14 -13.46 -6.47
N ALA A 150 40.45 -13.68 -6.62
CA ALA A 150 41.22 -13.23 -7.76
C ALA A 150 40.36 -13.51 -8.99
N THR A 151 40.02 -12.47 -9.74
CA THR A 151 39.35 -12.61 -11.03
C THR A 151 40.31 -13.45 -11.86
N GLU A 152 40.12 -14.77 -11.78
CA GLU A 152 40.90 -15.75 -12.52
C GLU A 152 40.65 -15.36 -13.97
N ALA A 153 41.67 -14.77 -14.59
CA ALA A 153 41.60 -14.22 -15.94
C ALA A 153 41.04 -15.31 -16.84
N GLU A 154 40.05 -14.97 -17.67
CA GLU A 154 39.41 -15.93 -18.57
C GLU A 154 40.49 -16.63 -19.41
N PRO A 155 40.71 -17.95 -19.23
CA PRO A 155 41.72 -18.66 -20.00
C PRO A 155 41.37 -18.61 -21.49
N ASP A 156 42.34 -18.38 -22.36
CA ASP A 156 42.09 -18.36 -23.80
C ASP A 156 41.72 -19.78 -24.29
N PRO A 157 40.52 -19.99 -24.85
CA PRO A 157 40.10 -21.31 -25.33
C PRO A 157 40.93 -21.83 -26.51
N GLU A 158 41.62 -20.96 -27.26
CA GLU A 158 42.48 -21.37 -28.37
C GLU A 158 43.84 -21.89 -27.89
N VAL A 159 44.28 -21.45 -26.70
CA VAL A 159 45.57 -21.83 -26.10
C VAL A 159 45.40 -23.02 -25.15
N ASP A 160 44.39 -23.02 -24.28
CA ASP A 160 44.10 -24.10 -23.33
C ASP A 160 42.60 -24.32 -23.11
N LEU A 161 42.03 -25.19 -23.94
CA LEU A 161 40.62 -25.57 -23.87
C LEU A 161 40.23 -26.19 -22.51
N PHE A 162 41.12 -26.93 -21.84
CA PHE A 162 40.78 -27.59 -20.58
C PHE A 162 40.74 -26.60 -19.41
N ALA A 163 41.65 -25.64 -19.39
CA ALA A 163 41.61 -24.53 -18.44
C ALA A 163 40.33 -23.70 -18.63
N TRP A 164 39.98 -23.38 -19.87
CA TRP A 164 38.73 -22.67 -20.18
C TRP A 164 37.49 -23.45 -19.72
N VAL A 165 37.40 -24.76 -20.00
CA VAL A 165 36.26 -25.59 -19.55
C VAL A 165 36.15 -25.63 -18.03
N LYS A 166 37.27 -25.71 -17.30
CA LYS A 166 37.27 -25.70 -15.83
C LYS A 166 36.82 -24.35 -15.27
N TRP A 167 37.31 -23.26 -15.84
CA TRP A 167 36.88 -21.90 -15.52
C TRP A 167 35.38 -21.71 -15.79
N ALA A 168 34.90 -22.13 -16.97
CA ALA A 168 33.51 -22.03 -17.37
C ALA A 168 32.59 -22.81 -16.42
N LYS A 169 32.97 -24.03 -16.03
CA LYS A 169 32.23 -24.81 -15.01
C LYS A 169 32.16 -24.08 -13.67
N THR A 170 33.27 -23.50 -13.23
CA THR A 170 33.33 -22.73 -11.98
C THR A 170 32.45 -21.49 -12.05
N LYS A 171 32.45 -20.79 -13.20
CA LYS A 171 31.58 -19.64 -13.45
C LYS A 171 30.10 -20.02 -13.45
N ILE A 172 29.72 -21.11 -14.14
CA ILE A 172 28.35 -21.62 -14.13
C ILE A 172 27.90 -21.94 -12.70
N ALA A 173 28.70 -22.70 -11.94
CA ALA A 173 28.37 -23.02 -10.54
C ALA A 173 28.24 -21.75 -9.67
N SER A 174 29.12 -20.76 -9.87
CA SER A 174 29.02 -19.47 -9.15
C SER A 174 27.78 -18.68 -9.53
N ASN A 175 27.38 -18.69 -10.79
CA ASN A 175 26.18 -18.03 -11.28
C ASN A 175 24.91 -18.72 -10.76
N GLU A 176 24.89 -20.06 -10.75
CA GLU A 176 23.79 -20.84 -10.16
C GLU A 176 23.63 -20.53 -8.67
N ALA A 177 24.73 -20.48 -7.91
CA ALA A 177 24.69 -20.09 -6.50
C ALA A 177 24.20 -18.65 -6.30
N ALA A 178 24.58 -17.73 -7.18
CA ALA A 178 24.11 -16.35 -7.15
C ALA A 178 22.61 -16.24 -7.44
N ILE A 179 22.11 -16.97 -8.46
CA ILE A 179 20.69 -17.05 -8.80
C ILE A 179 19.89 -17.63 -7.62
N GLN A 180 20.32 -18.75 -7.05
CA GLN A 180 19.64 -19.36 -5.89
C GLN A 180 19.59 -18.41 -4.69
N LYS A 181 20.68 -17.67 -4.42
CA LYS A 181 20.72 -16.66 -3.37
C LYS A 181 19.74 -15.52 -3.65
N GLN A 182 19.65 -15.06 -4.89
CA GLN A 182 18.71 -14.01 -5.30
C GLN A 182 17.25 -14.49 -5.21
N GLU A 183 16.95 -15.71 -5.65
CA GLU A 183 15.62 -16.32 -5.53
C GLU A 183 15.20 -16.46 -4.06
N ALA A 184 16.10 -16.95 -3.18
CA ALA A 184 15.84 -17.03 -1.76
C ALA A 184 15.61 -15.65 -1.12
N ALA A 185 16.38 -14.63 -1.53
CA ALA A 185 16.17 -13.25 -1.07
C ALA A 185 14.82 -12.69 -1.53
N ASN A 186 14.45 -12.92 -2.80
CA ASN A 186 13.18 -12.51 -3.37
C ASN A 186 12.00 -13.22 -2.69
N ALA A 187 12.12 -14.52 -2.41
CA ALA A 187 11.10 -15.28 -1.70
C ALA A 187 10.88 -14.72 -0.27
N ARG A 188 11.97 -14.46 0.47
CA ARG A 188 11.90 -13.83 1.80
C ARG A 188 11.28 -12.44 1.76
N ALA A 189 11.61 -11.63 0.75
CA ALA A 189 11.03 -10.29 0.59
C ALA A 189 9.52 -10.36 0.32
N ARG A 190 9.07 -11.31 -0.52
CA ARG A 190 7.64 -11.53 -0.79
C ARG A 190 6.89 -12.00 0.45
N GLU A 191 7.46 -12.93 1.22
CA GLU A 191 6.89 -13.40 2.48
C GLU A 191 6.81 -12.27 3.53
N ALA A 192 7.87 -11.47 3.67
CA ALA A 192 7.84 -10.31 4.57
C ALA A 192 6.76 -9.30 4.15
N GLY A 193 6.61 -9.05 2.84
CA GLY A 193 5.56 -8.18 2.31
C GLY A 193 4.15 -8.70 2.58
N SER A 194 3.91 -10.00 2.40
CA SER A 194 2.58 -10.59 2.66
C SER A 194 2.21 -10.56 4.14
N LEU A 195 3.15 -10.85 5.04
CA LEU A 195 2.95 -10.74 6.48
C LEU A 195 2.69 -9.29 6.92
N GLN A 196 3.39 -8.32 6.32
CA GLN A 196 3.16 -6.91 6.60
C GLN A 196 1.74 -6.48 6.19
N THR A 197 1.30 -6.81 4.98
CA THR A 197 -0.07 -6.51 4.52
C THR A 197 -1.13 -7.18 5.39
N TYR A 198 -0.89 -8.43 5.79
CA TYR A 198 -1.78 -9.15 6.71
C TYR A 198 -1.90 -8.43 8.05
N PHE A 199 -0.77 -8.03 8.65
CA PHE A 199 -0.76 -7.30 9.91
C PHE A 199 -1.46 -5.94 9.80
N THR A 200 -1.15 -5.13 8.78
CA THR A 200 -1.75 -3.79 8.64
C THR A 200 -3.25 -3.86 8.43
N SER A 201 -3.72 -4.77 7.58
CA SER A 201 -5.16 -4.91 7.30
C SER A 201 -5.95 -5.38 8.53
N ASP A 202 -5.40 -6.32 9.30
CA ASP A 202 -6.02 -6.82 10.53
C ASP A 202 -6.04 -5.75 11.64
N VAL A 203 -4.95 -5.01 11.82
CA VAL A 203 -4.90 -3.88 12.77
C VAL A 203 -5.91 -2.79 12.39
N ASP A 204 -5.99 -2.42 11.11
CA ASP A 204 -6.92 -1.39 10.66
C ASP A 204 -8.39 -1.82 10.83
N ALA A 205 -8.69 -3.10 10.65
CA ALA A 205 -10.01 -3.66 10.93
C ALA A 205 -10.31 -3.63 12.43
N PHE A 206 -9.40 -4.14 13.26
CA PHE A 206 -9.59 -4.27 14.71
C PHE A 206 -9.71 -2.91 15.42
N ARG A 207 -8.99 -1.88 14.94
CA ARG A 207 -9.04 -0.52 15.50
C ARG A 207 -10.40 0.15 15.35
N LYS A 208 -11.23 -0.26 14.39
CA LYS A 208 -12.59 0.28 14.23
C LYS A 208 -13.47 -0.08 15.43
N ASP A 209 -13.31 -1.29 15.95
CA ASP A 209 -14.06 -1.79 17.10
C ASP A 209 -13.35 -1.49 18.43
N ASN A 210 -12.01 -1.38 18.40
CA ASN A 210 -11.16 -1.15 19.57
C ASN A 210 -10.26 0.09 19.36
N PRO A 211 -10.80 1.31 19.55
CA PRO A 211 -10.04 2.54 19.32
C PRO A 211 -8.85 2.69 20.29
N ASP A 212 -8.87 2.01 21.44
CA ASP A 212 -7.82 2.02 22.45
C ASP A 212 -6.71 0.97 22.21
N PHE A 213 -6.79 0.22 21.10
CA PHE A 213 -5.78 -0.79 20.73
C PHE A 213 -4.35 -0.24 20.69
N THR A 214 -4.15 0.97 20.15
CA THR A 214 -2.82 1.60 20.06
C THR A 214 -2.20 1.81 21.44
N ASP A 215 -3.01 2.26 22.41
CA ASP A 215 -2.58 2.48 23.78
C ASP A 215 -2.24 1.14 24.45
N ALA A 216 -3.09 0.12 24.25
CA ALA A 216 -2.86 -1.24 24.73
C ALA A 216 -1.54 -1.82 24.21
N LEU A 217 -1.29 -1.72 22.91
CA LEU A 217 -0.07 -2.21 22.28
C LEU A 217 1.17 -1.50 22.86
N SER A 218 1.11 -0.17 23.01
CA SER A 218 2.21 0.62 23.58
C SER A 218 2.51 0.21 25.02
N HIS A 219 1.48 -0.05 25.83
CA HIS A 219 1.60 -0.53 27.20
C HIS A 219 2.25 -1.92 27.24
N GLY A 220 1.77 -2.86 26.42
CA GLY A 220 2.32 -4.21 26.33
C GLY A 220 3.81 -4.20 25.96
N MET A 221 4.20 -3.41 24.96
CA MET A 221 5.61 -3.24 24.57
C MET A 221 6.46 -2.68 25.70
N ALA A 222 6.00 -1.61 26.38
CA ALA A 222 6.74 -0.98 27.47
C ALA A 222 6.91 -1.91 28.69
N VAL A 223 5.88 -2.69 29.03
CA VAL A 223 5.98 -3.70 30.09
C VAL A 223 6.97 -4.80 29.70
N ARG A 224 6.91 -5.29 28.46
CA ARG A 224 7.82 -6.33 27.98
C ARG A 224 9.28 -5.87 27.98
N GLU A 225 9.55 -4.64 27.53
CA GLU A 225 10.89 -4.05 27.58
C GLU A 225 11.42 -3.97 29.03
N LYS A 226 10.59 -3.59 30.00
CA LYS A 226 10.97 -3.59 31.42
C LYS A 226 11.28 -5.00 31.93
N MET A 227 10.47 -5.99 31.56
CA MET A 227 10.70 -7.40 31.92
C MET A 227 12.05 -7.89 31.38
N LEU A 228 12.34 -7.62 30.11
CA LEU A 228 13.64 -7.97 29.51
C LEU A 228 14.80 -7.28 30.24
N GLY A 229 14.58 -6.06 30.74
CA GLY A 229 15.55 -5.38 31.59
C GLY A 229 15.81 -6.05 32.92
N VAL A 230 14.77 -6.55 33.58
CA VAL A 230 14.92 -7.36 34.81
C VAL A 230 15.66 -8.66 34.52
N MET A 231 15.52 -9.22 33.32
CA MET A 231 16.27 -10.41 32.86
C MET A 231 17.72 -10.11 32.43
N GLY A 232 18.18 -8.85 32.52
CA GLY A 232 19.55 -8.47 32.19
C GLY A 232 19.82 -8.23 30.70
N VAL A 233 18.78 -8.13 29.85
CA VAL A 233 18.97 -7.78 28.45
C VAL A 233 19.41 -6.30 28.34
N PRO A 234 20.46 -5.99 27.55
CA PRO A 234 20.91 -4.62 27.31
C PRO A 234 19.81 -3.73 26.69
N GLU A 235 19.74 -2.47 27.09
CA GLU A 235 18.66 -1.54 26.69
C GLU A 235 18.55 -1.36 25.16
N ASP A 236 19.69 -1.33 24.47
CA ASP A 236 19.82 -1.25 23.01
C ASP A 236 19.22 -2.47 22.29
N GLN A 237 19.16 -3.63 22.96
CA GLN A 237 18.67 -4.89 22.37
C GLN A 237 17.21 -5.19 22.72
N ARG A 238 16.67 -4.64 23.81
CA ARG A 238 15.31 -4.96 24.30
C ARG A 238 14.25 -4.74 23.23
N ARG A 239 14.28 -3.58 22.58
CA ARG A 239 13.29 -3.23 21.55
C ARG A 239 13.36 -4.19 20.35
N ALA A 240 14.56 -4.61 19.94
CA ALA A 240 14.73 -5.57 18.86
C ALA A 240 14.13 -6.94 19.23
N VAL A 241 14.34 -7.40 20.48
CA VAL A 241 13.74 -8.64 20.99
C VAL A 241 12.21 -8.54 21.02
N VAL A 242 11.63 -7.44 21.50
CA VAL A 242 10.17 -7.24 21.49
C VAL A 242 9.61 -7.24 20.06
N LEU A 243 10.28 -6.59 19.12
CA LEU A 243 9.85 -6.60 17.72
C LEU A 243 9.95 -7.99 17.08
N GLN A 244 10.97 -8.78 17.45
CA GLN A 244 11.08 -10.17 17.03
C GLN A 244 9.92 -11.02 17.57
N GLU A 245 9.59 -10.88 18.86
CA GLU A 245 8.45 -11.56 19.48
C GLU A 245 7.13 -11.22 18.78
N VAL A 246 6.90 -9.94 18.48
CA VAL A 246 5.73 -9.50 17.71
C VAL A 246 5.73 -10.13 16.31
N GLY A 247 6.88 -10.15 15.63
CA GLY A 247 7.02 -10.78 14.33
C GLY A 247 6.70 -12.28 14.34
N ASP A 248 7.07 -12.99 15.42
CA ASP A 248 6.76 -14.41 15.56
C ASP A 248 5.28 -14.65 15.87
N ILE A 249 4.64 -13.77 16.66
CA ILE A 249 3.17 -13.77 16.85
C ILE A 249 2.45 -13.55 15.51
N VAL A 250 2.91 -12.61 14.67
CA VAL A 250 2.34 -12.36 13.34
C VAL A 250 2.42 -13.62 12.47
N LYS A 251 3.58 -14.31 12.43
CA LYS A 251 3.76 -15.56 11.67
C LYS A 251 2.87 -16.69 12.19
N GLU A 252 2.72 -16.81 13.50
CA GLU A 252 1.82 -17.81 14.10
C GLU A 252 0.36 -17.54 13.74
N CYS A 253 -0.08 -16.29 13.90
CA CYS A 253 -1.43 -15.87 13.55
C CYS A 253 -1.73 -16.04 12.06
N ALA A 254 -0.78 -15.70 11.19
CA ALA A 254 -0.91 -15.90 9.75
C ALA A 254 -1.07 -17.38 9.37
N ARG A 255 -0.31 -18.29 10.02
CA ARG A 255 -0.44 -19.74 9.82
C ARG A 255 -1.79 -20.28 10.30
N ASN A 256 -2.27 -19.78 11.44
CA ASN A 256 -3.52 -20.23 12.07
C ASN A 256 -4.76 -19.47 11.53
N ARG A 257 -4.57 -18.45 10.69
CA ARG A 257 -5.60 -17.52 10.20
C ARG A 257 -6.39 -16.84 11.32
N THR A 258 -5.71 -16.45 12.40
CA THR A 258 -6.29 -15.75 13.55
C THR A 258 -5.88 -14.28 13.59
N SER A 259 -6.71 -13.39 14.12
CA SER A 259 -6.39 -11.96 14.21
C SER A 259 -5.14 -11.69 15.07
N VAL A 260 -4.17 -10.96 14.51
CA VAL A 260 -2.95 -10.53 15.20
C VAL A 260 -3.28 -9.45 16.22
N ALA A 261 -4.11 -8.49 15.86
CA ALA A 261 -4.51 -7.37 16.70
C ALA A 261 -5.26 -7.86 17.94
N SER A 262 -6.20 -8.80 17.79
CA SER A 262 -6.86 -9.44 18.94
C SER A 262 -5.85 -10.10 19.88
N ARG A 263 -4.92 -10.89 19.31
CA ARG A 263 -3.90 -11.60 20.10
C ARG A 263 -2.97 -10.65 20.86
N LEU A 264 -2.51 -9.58 20.22
CA LEU A 264 -1.66 -8.56 20.85
C LEU A 264 -2.42 -7.75 21.90
N TYR A 265 -3.72 -7.50 21.67
CA TYR A 265 -4.58 -6.81 22.64
C TYR A 265 -4.81 -7.66 23.89
N GLU A 266 -5.14 -8.94 23.73
CA GLU A 266 -5.23 -9.92 24.83
C GLU A 266 -3.90 -9.99 25.60
N MET A 267 -2.76 -10.05 24.90
CA MET A 267 -1.44 -10.03 25.53
C MET A 267 -1.26 -8.76 26.38
N ALA A 268 -1.59 -7.58 25.86
CA ALA A 268 -1.53 -6.34 26.62
C ALA A 268 -2.44 -6.40 27.87
N GLN A 269 -3.65 -6.93 27.75
CA GLN A 269 -4.57 -7.10 28.87
C GLN A 269 -4.01 -8.02 29.95
N THR A 270 -3.42 -9.16 29.57
CA THR A 270 -2.75 -10.06 30.53
C THR A 270 -1.56 -9.42 31.23
N LEU A 271 -0.91 -8.45 30.57
CA LEU A 271 0.17 -7.64 31.14
C LEU A 271 -0.36 -6.47 32.02
N GLY A 272 -1.67 -6.43 32.28
CA GLY A 272 -2.30 -5.44 33.15
C GLY A 272 -2.78 -4.19 32.44
N TYR A 273 -2.84 -4.16 31.10
CA TYR A 273 -3.52 -3.06 30.41
C TYR A 273 -5.01 -3.09 30.74
N THR A 274 -5.49 -2.00 31.30
CA THR A 274 -6.92 -1.74 31.48
C THR A 274 -7.34 -0.63 30.53
N LYS A 275 -8.42 -0.86 29.79
CA LYS A 275 -9.01 0.15 28.91
C LYS A 275 -9.19 1.45 29.68
N LYS A 276 -8.48 2.49 29.25
CA LYS A 276 -8.64 3.81 29.84
C LYS A 276 -10.09 4.22 29.61
N ALA A 277 -10.80 4.54 30.69
CA ALA A 277 -12.14 5.11 30.57
C ALA A 277 -12.05 6.28 29.59
N ALA A 278 -12.89 6.26 28.55
CA ALA A 278 -12.91 7.33 27.57
C ALA A 278 -12.93 8.65 28.34
N PRO A 279 -11.98 9.57 28.10
CA PRO A 279 -11.97 10.84 28.80
C PRO A 279 -13.36 11.43 28.64
N ALA A 280 -14.02 11.74 29.75
CA ALA A 280 -15.32 12.39 29.71
C ALA A 280 -15.17 13.60 28.80
N ILE A 281 -15.78 13.54 27.62
CA ILE A 281 -15.71 14.62 26.65
C ILE A 281 -16.42 15.77 27.36
N ASP A 282 -15.67 16.77 27.78
CA ASP A 282 -16.26 18.04 28.19
C ASP A 282 -16.91 18.62 26.92
N PRO A 283 -18.25 18.65 26.83
CA PRO A 283 -18.95 19.07 25.62
C PRO A 283 -18.57 20.50 25.23
N ALA A 284 -18.13 21.33 26.19
CA ALA A 284 -17.67 22.69 25.92
C ALA A 284 -16.35 22.72 25.13
N LYS A 285 -15.46 21.76 25.37
CA LYS A 285 -14.16 21.69 24.68
C LYS A 285 -14.28 21.09 23.28
N ALA A 286 -15.14 20.07 23.12
CA ALA A 286 -15.44 19.51 21.80
C ALA A 286 -16.08 20.53 20.86
N ALA A 287 -17.04 21.34 21.36
CA ALA A 287 -17.65 22.40 20.57
C ALA A 287 -16.65 23.52 20.19
N ALA A 288 -15.70 23.83 21.07
CA ALA A 288 -14.66 24.82 20.80
C ALA A 288 -13.67 24.35 19.72
N ASP A 289 -13.24 23.08 19.76
CA ASP A 289 -12.33 22.51 18.77
C ASP A 289 -13.01 22.37 17.39
N GLU A 290 -14.30 22.03 17.36
CA GLU A 290 -15.07 21.96 16.11
C GLU A 290 -15.28 23.35 15.49
N LEU A 291 -15.55 24.37 16.31
CA LEU A 291 -15.65 25.76 15.85
C LEU A 291 -14.31 26.28 15.32
N ALA A 292 -13.20 25.94 15.98
CA ALA A 292 -11.86 26.29 15.52
C ALA A 292 -11.56 25.66 14.15
N ARG A 293 -11.88 24.37 13.98
CA ARG A 293 -11.68 23.63 12.73
C ARG A 293 -12.54 24.15 11.59
N LEU A 294 -13.79 24.52 11.86
CA LEU A 294 -14.68 25.18 10.90
C LEU A 294 -14.13 26.56 10.49
N SER A 295 -13.62 27.35 11.44
CA SER A 295 -13.05 28.66 11.17
C SER A 295 -11.79 28.57 10.29
N GLU A 296 -10.96 27.55 10.49
CA GLU A 296 -9.75 27.32 9.71
C GLU A 296 -10.07 26.84 8.29
N ALA A 297 -11.04 25.94 8.15
CA ALA A 297 -11.55 25.51 6.84
C ALA A 297 -12.15 26.67 6.04
N GLN A 298 -12.88 27.58 6.71
CA GLN A 298 -13.41 28.78 6.06
C GLN A 298 -12.30 29.75 5.61
N ARG A 299 -11.23 29.91 6.41
CA ARG A 299 -10.06 30.72 6.02
C ARG A 299 -9.33 30.10 4.84
N ALA A 300 -9.08 28.79 4.85
CA ALA A 300 -8.44 28.07 3.76
C ALA A 300 -9.25 28.18 2.45
N ASN A 301 -10.57 27.98 2.50
CA ASN A 301 -11.43 28.15 1.31
C ASN A 301 -11.47 29.60 0.80
N LYS A 302 -11.41 30.59 1.71
CA LYS A 302 -11.34 32.00 1.31
C LYS A 302 -10.03 32.34 0.58
N THR A 303 -8.93 31.67 0.92
CA THR A 303 -7.64 31.84 0.22
C THR A 303 -7.56 31.15 -1.14
N LEU A 304 -8.36 30.10 -1.40
CA LEU A 304 -8.46 29.48 -2.72
C LEU A 304 -9.40 30.22 -3.68
N GLY A 305 -10.47 30.86 -3.18
CA GLY A 305 -11.42 31.62 -3.99
C GLY A 305 -10.86 32.92 -4.60
N GLN A 306 -9.72 33.39 -4.09
CA GLN A 306 -9.03 34.58 -4.58
C GLN A 306 -7.75 34.22 -5.36
N GLY A 307 -7.74 33.07 -6.02
CA GLY A 307 -6.68 32.60 -6.93
C GLY A 307 -7.04 32.71 -8.42
N GLY A 308 -8.12 33.42 -8.77
CA GLY A 308 -8.50 33.70 -10.15
C GLY A 308 -7.81 34.95 -10.68
N GLY A 309 -6.70 34.78 -11.39
CA GLY A 309 -6.22 35.78 -12.35
C GLY A 309 -5.52 37.01 -11.77
N SER A 310 -4.40 36.81 -11.08
CA SER A 310 -3.27 37.72 -11.29
C SER A 310 -1.99 36.91 -11.21
N ALA A 311 -1.51 36.47 -12.37
CA ALA A 311 -0.08 36.49 -12.61
C ALA A 311 0.34 37.96 -12.56
N SER A 312 0.40 38.53 -11.35
CA SER A 312 1.13 39.77 -11.14
C SER A 312 2.54 39.44 -11.58
N ALA A 313 2.95 40.13 -12.64
CA ALA A 313 4.33 40.38 -12.95
C ALA A 313 5.12 40.45 -11.65
N MET A 314 6.12 39.57 -11.55
CA MET A 314 7.10 39.44 -10.49
C MET A 314 7.32 40.77 -9.74
N GLU A 315 6.61 40.94 -8.63
CA GLU A 315 7.10 41.84 -7.59
C GLU A 315 8.37 41.17 -7.06
N PRO A 316 9.53 41.85 -7.10
CA PRO A 316 10.78 41.26 -6.67
C PRO A 316 10.62 40.75 -5.24
N LEU A 317 11.06 39.52 -4.98
CA LEU A 317 11.08 38.96 -3.64
C LEU A 317 11.89 39.93 -2.77
N THR A 318 11.25 40.61 -1.81
CA THR A 318 11.93 41.55 -0.91
C THR A 318 12.21 40.88 0.44
N PRO A 319 13.31 41.24 1.13
CA PRO A 319 13.60 40.70 2.46
C PRO A 319 12.47 40.92 3.48
N ALA A 320 11.79 42.07 3.41
CA ALA A 320 10.66 42.39 4.28
C ALA A 320 9.46 41.44 4.09
N ARG A 321 9.26 40.92 2.89
CA ARG A 321 8.21 39.91 2.62
C ARG A 321 8.58 38.56 3.21
N VAL A 322 9.85 38.18 3.11
CA VAL A 322 10.39 36.93 3.66
C VAL A 322 10.37 36.93 5.19
N ALA A 323 10.46 38.09 5.83
CA ALA A 323 10.32 38.22 7.27
C ALA A 323 8.86 38.09 7.77
N ASN A 324 7.86 38.35 6.91
CA ASN A 324 6.45 38.39 7.30
C ASN A 324 5.62 37.18 6.80
N MET A 325 6.25 36.20 6.15
CA MET A 325 5.57 34.98 5.69
C MET A 325 5.54 33.91 6.77
N SER A 326 4.53 33.04 6.72
CA SER A 326 4.47 31.89 7.62
C SER A 326 5.59 30.89 7.35
N GLU A 327 5.96 30.06 8.33
CA GLU A 327 7.06 29.07 8.20
C GLU A 327 6.85 28.10 7.03
N ALA A 328 5.60 27.72 6.75
CA ALA A 328 5.23 26.88 5.63
C ALA A 328 5.44 27.57 4.27
N GLU A 329 5.05 28.84 4.16
CA GLU A 329 5.28 29.66 2.97
C GLU A 329 6.76 29.98 2.77
N TYR A 330 7.51 30.19 3.86
CA TYR A 330 8.96 30.36 3.84
C TYR A 330 9.65 29.14 3.26
N SER A 331 9.32 27.95 3.78
CA SER A 331 9.92 26.69 3.32
C SER A 331 9.66 26.44 1.84
N LYS A 332 8.44 26.72 1.37
CA LYS A 332 8.06 26.58 -0.04
C LYS A 332 8.77 27.60 -0.91
N THR A 333 8.72 28.88 -0.54
CA THR A 333 9.35 29.98 -1.30
C THR A 333 10.87 29.78 -1.39
N ARG A 334 11.51 29.35 -0.31
CA ARG A 334 12.93 28.97 -0.28
C ARG A 334 13.24 27.84 -1.24
N THR A 335 12.43 26.79 -1.24
CA THR A 335 12.64 25.61 -2.10
C THR A 335 12.49 25.98 -3.57
N ASP A 336 11.43 26.71 -3.92
CA ASP A 336 11.15 27.17 -5.28
C ASP A 336 12.25 28.14 -5.77
N TYR A 337 12.72 29.03 -4.91
CA TYR A 337 13.81 29.97 -5.24
C TYR A 337 15.15 29.25 -5.43
N MET A 338 15.51 28.30 -4.56
CA MET A 338 16.72 27.49 -4.70
C MET A 338 16.70 26.63 -5.96
N ALA A 339 15.53 26.08 -6.32
CA ALA A 339 15.38 25.31 -7.55
C ALA A 339 15.61 26.16 -8.81
N LYS A 340 15.21 27.44 -8.77
CA LYS A 340 15.28 28.34 -9.92
C LYS A 340 16.61 29.09 -10.04
N TYR A 341 17.18 29.53 -8.92
CA TYR A 341 18.35 30.43 -8.89
C TYR A 341 19.58 29.83 -8.20
N GLY A 342 19.45 28.64 -7.62
CA GLY A 342 20.51 27.98 -6.88
C GLY A 342 20.63 28.45 -5.43
N ARG A 343 21.38 27.68 -4.63
CA ARG A 343 21.57 27.93 -3.19
C ARG A 343 22.40 29.18 -2.92
N GLU A 344 23.36 29.50 -3.79
CA GLU A 344 24.23 30.68 -3.65
C GLU A 344 23.44 31.99 -3.82
N ALA A 345 22.53 32.06 -4.80
CA ALA A 345 21.66 33.21 -5.01
C ALA A 345 20.72 33.45 -3.81
N TRP A 346 20.22 32.40 -3.17
CA TRP A 346 19.41 32.51 -1.96
C TRP A 346 20.21 33.09 -0.78
N ASN A 347 21.44 32.64 -0.58
CA ASN A 347 22.31 33.14 0.48
C ASN A 347 22.71 34.60 0.23
N GLN A 348 22.99 34.97 -1.03
CA GLN A 348 23.29 36.34 -1.41
C GLN A 348 22.06 37.25 -1.24
N PHE A 349 20.85 36.75 -1.56
CA PHE A 349 19.60 37.45 -1.34
C PHE A 349 19.34 37.75 0.15
N LEU A 350 19.65 36.82 1.05
CA LEU A 350 19.50 37.02 2.50
C LEU A 350 20.59 37.91 3.11
N MET A 351 21.81 37.89 2.57
CA MET A 351 22.96 38.63 3.13
C MET A 351 23.23 40.00 2.48
N GLY A 352 22.68 40.25 1.29
CA GLY A 352 22.95 41.45 0.48
C GLY A 352 22.17 42.71 0.85
N SER A 353 21.52 42.77 2.01
CA SER A 353 20.70 43.90 2.46
C SER A 353 21.27 44.61 3.70
N ARG A 354 22.59 44.74 3.80
CA ARG A 354 23.25 45.59 4.81
C ARG A 354 23.82 46.86 4.21
#